data_AF-A0A1V2A7X0-F1
#
_entry.id   AF-A0A1V2A7X0-F1
#
_cell.length_a   1.000
_cell.length_b   1.000
_cell.length_c   1.000
_cell.angle_alpha   90.00
_cell.angle_beta   90.00
_cell.angle_gamma   90.00
#
_symmetry.space_group_name_H-M   'P 1'
#
loop_
_entity.id
_entity.type
_entity.pdbx_description
1 polymer ?
#
loop_
_entity_poly.entity_id
_entity_poly.type
_entity_poly.pdbx_seq_one_letter_code
_entity_poly.pdbx_strand_id
1 'polypeptide(L)' 'MKQGQTNTDSLLSQINELRELMVSTGMEKGLDNVETIKYSQELDKLIFQFQLQNRS' A
#
# COMPACT_ATOMS: atom_id res chain seq x y z
N MET A 1 9.12 -19.48 17.91
CA MET A 1 9.54 -18.82 16.65
C MET A 1 8.54 -19.17 15.56
N LYS A 2 8.19 -18.16 14.74
CA LYS A 2 7.41 -18.21 13.48
C LYS A 2 5.95 -18.65 13.61
N GLN A 3 5.09 -17.72 14.00
CA GLN A 3 3.70 -17.74 13.51
C GLN A 3 3.77 -17.48 11.99
N GLY A 4 3.19 -18.40 11.23
CA GLY A 4 3.21 -18.37 9.77
C GLY A 4 2.64 -17.07 9.26
N GLN A 5 3.45 -16.36 8.47
CA GLN A 5 3.06 -15.14 7.80
C GLN A 5 1.97 -15.51 6.78
N THR A 6 0.73 -15.11 7.04
CA THR A 6 -0.33 -15.33 6.07
C THR A 6 -0.14 -14.36 4.90
N ASN A 7 -0.58 -14.73 3.70
CA ASN A 7 -0.49 -13.82 2.54
C ASN A 7 -1.16 -12.46 2.82
N THR A 8 -2.22 -12.47 3.64
CA THR A 8 -2.94 -11.28 4.09
C THR A 8 -2.07 -10.34 4.93
N ASP A 9 -1.25 -10.87 5.84
CA ASP A 9 -0.33 -10.06 6.67
C ASP A 9 0.76 -9.41 5.80
N SER A 10 1.26 -10.15 4.80
CA SER A 10 2.27 -9.64 3.86
C SER A 10 1.73 -8.51 2.98
N LEU A 11 0.45 -8.60 2.60
CA LEU A 11 -0.21 -7.60 1.77
C LEU A 11 -0.54 -6.35 2.59
N LEU A 12 -0.97 -6.52 3.84
CA LEU A 12 -1.20 -5.40 4.74
C LEU A 12 0.10 -4.61 5.03
N SER A 13 1.24 -5.30 5.20
CA SER A 13 2.55 -4.63 5.34
C SER A 13 2.87 -3.76 4.14
N GLN A 14 2.72 -4.30 2.92
CA GLN A 14 2.97 -3.56 1.68
C GLN A 14 2.05 -2.34 1.53
N ILE A 15 0.77 -2.46 1.90
CA ILE A 15 -0.17 -1.34 1.91
C ILE A 15 0.31 -0.22 2.85
N ASN A 16 0.80 -0.57 4.04
CA ASN A 16 1.25 0.41 5.02
C ASN A 16 2.55 1.08 4.59
N GLU A 17 3.54 0.31 4.13
CA GLU A 17 4.81 0.83 3.62
C GLU A 17 4.59 1.81 2.45
N LEU A 18 3.76 1.43 1.48
CA LEU A 18 3.48 2.26 0.32
C LEU A 18 2.65 3.51 0.68
N ARG A 19 1.77 3.41 1.67
CA ARG A 19 1.03 4.56 2.21
C ARG A 19 1.98 5.58 2.84
N GLU A 20 2.93 5.14 3.65
CA GLU A 20 3.94 6.03 4.23
C GLU A 20 4.76 6.71 3.14
N LEU A 21 5.20 5.96 2.13
CA LEU A 21 5.95 6.51 0.99
C LEU A 21 5.14 7.54 0.21
N MET A 22 3.86 7.27 -0.05
CA MET A 22 2.95 8.22 -0.72
C MET A 22 2.79 9.51 0.09
N VAL A 23 2.59 9.39 1.41
CA VAL A 23 2.43 10.56 2.31
C VAL A 23 3.71 11.37 2.36
N SER A 24 4.87 10.74 2.58
CA SER A 24 6.16 11.43 2.58
C SER A 24 6.42 12.15 1.26
N THR A 25 6.14 11.49 0.13
CA THR A 25 6.35 12.07 -1.21
C THR A 25 5.35 13.21 -1.48
N GLY A 26 4.10 13.07 -1.06
CA GLY A 26 3.09 14.12 -1.17
C GLY A 26 3.42 15.36 -0.34
N MET A 27 4.03 15.16 0.83
CA MET A 27 4.51 16.25 1.69
C MET A 27 5.77 16.93 1.13
N GLU A 28 6.68 16.18 0.52
CA GLU A 28 7.94 16.71 -0.02
C GLU A 28 7.76 17.36 -1.39
N LYS A 29 6.99 16.73 -2.29
CA LYS A 29 6.94 17.05 -3.71
C LYS A 29 5.59 17.54 -4.21
N GLY A 30 4.55 17.46 -3.38
CA GLY A 30 3.18 17.80 -3.73
C GLY A 30 2.33 16.59 -4.14
N LEU A 31 1.01 16.75 -4.05
CA LEU A 31 0.03 15.70 -4.38
C LEU A 31 -0.16 15.50 -5.88
N ASP A 32 0.14 16.52 -6.68
CA ASP A 32 0.13 16.49 -8.14
C ASP A 32 1.45 15.97 -8.75
N ASN A 33 2.45 15.69 -7.91
CA ASN A 33 3.69 15.09 -8.35
C ASN A 33 3.45 13.69 -8.94
N VAL A 34 4.13 13.40 -10.05
CA VAL A 34 4.02 12.11 -10.78
C VAL A 34 4.32 10.91 -9.88
N GLU A 35 5.26 11.03 -8.94
CA GLU A 35 5.58 9.96 -8.00
C GLU A 35 4.48 9.76 -6.96
N THR A 36 3.92 10.84 -6.40
CA THR A 36 2.78 10.76 -5.48
C THR A 36 1.57 10.11 -6.14
N ILE A 37 1.26 10.49 -7.39
CA ILE A 37 0.18 9.90 -8.18
C ILE A 37 0.46 8.41 -8.44
N LYS A 38 1.70 8.04 -8.78
CA LYS A 38 2.08 6.64 -9.02
C LYS A 38 1.90 5.80 -7.75
N TYR A 39 2.35 6.30 -6.60
CA TYR A 39 2.16 5.59 -5.32
C TYR A 39 0.69 5.46 -4.96
N SER A 40 -0.14 6.48 -5.21
CA SER A 40 -1.59 6.39 -5.01
C SER A 40 -2.23 5.30 -5.87
N GLN A 41 -1.86 5.20 -7.16
CA GLN A 41 -2.39 4.18 -8.07
C GLN A 41 -1.97 2.75 -7.68
N GLU A 42 -0.75 2.59 -7.17
CA GLU A 42 -0.25 1.30 -6.71
C GLU A 42 -0.86 0.91 -5.36
N LEU A 43 -1.06 1.87 -4.46
CA LEU A 43 -1.76 1.68 -3.19
C LEU A 43 -3.20 1.22 -3.40
N ASP A 44 -3.93 1.82 -4.35
CA ASP A 44 -5.29 1.41 -4.69
C ASP A 44 -5.36 -0.05 -5.17
N LYS A 45 -4.38 -0.50 -5.97
CA LYS A 45 -4.31 -1.90 -6.43
C LYS A 45 -4.12 -2.86 -5.27
N LEU A 46 -3.22 -2.54 -4.34
CA LEU A 46 -2.95 -3.38 -3.16
C LEU A 46 -4.18 -3.43 -2.24
N ILE A 47 -4.84 -2.30 -2.00
CA ILE A 47 -6.08 -2.24 -1.21
C ILE A 47 -7.16 -3.11 -1.87
N PHE A 48 -7.33 -3.01 -3.18
CA PHE A 48 -8.31 -3.83 -3.90
C PHE A 48 -8.01 -5.33 -3.77
N GLN A 49 -6.74 -5.73 -3.93
CA GLN A 49 -6.32 -7.13 -3.74
C GLN A 49 -6.61 -7.62 -2.31
N PHE A 50 -6.33 -6.79 -1.31
CA PHE A 50 -6.57 -7.13 0.10
C PHE A 50 -8.06 -7.29 0.38
N GLN A 51 -8.90 -6.42 -0.17
CA GLN A 51 -10.35 -6.54 -0.07
C GLN A 51 -10.89 -7.80 -0.75
N LEU A 52 -10.33 -8.20 -1.90
CA LEU A 52 -10.70 -9.45 -2.55
C LEU A 52 -10.34 -10.67 -1.71
N GLN A 53 -9.14 -10.69 -1.12
CA GLN A 53 -8.67 -11.79 -0.28
C GLN A 53 -9.48 -11.94 1.03
N ASN A 54 -9.95 -10.82 1.60
CA ASN A 54 -10.78 -10.83 2.82
C ASN A 54 -12.27 -11.09 2.58
N ARG A 55 -12.71 -11.20 1.33
CA ARG A 55 -14.11 -11.54 0.97
C ARG A 55 -14.33 -13.04 0.76
N SER A 56 -13.26 -13.83 0.70
CA SER A 56 -13.28 -15.29 0.49
C SER A 56 -13.39 -16.09 1.78
#